data_AF-A0A6L7YPY1-F1
#
_entry.id   AF-A0A6L7YPY1-F1
#
_cell.length_a   1.000
_cell.length_b   1.000
_cell.length_c   1.000
_cell.angle_alpha   90.00
_cell.angle_beta   90.00
_cell.angle_gamma   90.00
#
_symmetry.space_group_name_H-M   'P 1'
#
loop_
_entity.id
_entity.type
_entity.pdbx_description
1 polymer ?
#
loop_
_entity_poly.entity_id
_entity_poly.type
_entity_poly.pdbx_seq_one_letter_code
_entity_poly.pdbx_strand_id
1 'polypeptide(L)' 'MATNPSAPRRLGNRSARRAFGLSGITEIVSELRRVTWPTYEETFRLSVMVIAVAAAIGVFLGVVDLGFSSLFDIILGN' A
#
# COMPACT_ATOMS: atom_id res chain seq x y z
N MET A 1 -53.23 19.50 48.16
CA MET A 1 -53.58 19.13 46.77
C MET A 1 -52.84 20.08 45.84
N ALA A 2 -51.77 19.62 45.17
CA ALA A 2 -51.16 20.28 44.03
C ALA A 2 -50.66 19.17 43.10
N THR A 3 -51.41 18.94 42.03
CA THR A 3 -51.10 17.98 40.97
C THR A 3 -50.24 18.72 39.94
N ASN A 4 -49.00 18.26 39.74
CA ASN A 4 -48.13 18.76 38.69
C ASN A 4 -48.24 17.79 37.48
N PRO A 5 -48.67 18.26 36.30
CA PRO A 5 -48.85 17.41 35.14
C PRO A 5 -47.51 16.91 34.59
N SER A 6 -47.51 15.62 34.26
CA SER A 6 -46.47 14.87 33.59
C SER A 6 -45.92 15.58 32.35
N ALA A 7 -44.68 16.05 32.42
CA ALA A 7 -43.89 16.41 31.26
C ALA A 7 -43.41 15.12 30.55
N PRO A 8 -43.74 14.89 29.27
CA PRO A 8 -43.18 13.76 28.54
C PRO A 8 -41.69 14.02 28.30
N ARG A 9 -40.82 13.28 28.99
CA ARG A 9 -39.40 13.20 28.66
C ARG A 9 -39.29 12.66 27.24
N ARG A 10 -39.05 13.54 26.26
CA ARG A 10 -38.63 13.15 24.92
C ARG A 10 -37.24 12.53 25.02
N LEU A 11 -37.18 11.23 25.30
CA LEU A 11 -35.98 10.44 25.16
C LEU A 11 -35.78 10.19 23.67
N GLY A 12 -35.26 11.21 23.00
CA GLY A 12 -34.90 11.18 21.60
C GLY A 12 -33.92 10.04 21.35
N ASN A 13 -34.25 9.27 20.32
CA ASN A 13 -33.63 8.04 19.84
C ASN A 13 -32.17 8.26 19.37
N ARG A 14 -31.26 8.66 20.28
CA ARG A 14 -29.84 8.96 19.99
C ARG A 14 -28.94 7.72 19.91
N SER A 15 -29.50 6.52 20.00
CA SER A 15 -28.73 5.26 20.04
C SER A 15 -28.89 4.40 18.77
N ALA A 16 -29.73 4.79 17.81
CA ALA A 16 -30.08 3.96 16.64
C ALA A 16 -29.31 4.32 15.34
N ARG A 17 -28.07 4.85 15.43
CA ARG A 17 -27.20 5.12 14.26
C ARG A 17 -25.79 4.53 14.37
N ARG A 18 -25.60 3.46 15.14
CA ARG A 18 -24.35 2.69 15.18
C ARG A 18 -24.66 1.21 15.03
N ALA A 19 -24.93 0.71 13.82
CA ALA A 19 -24.94 -0.74 13.59
C ALA A 19 -24.99 -1.16 12.10
N PHE A 20 -24.31 -0.48 11.18
CA PHE A 20 -24.07 -1.06 9.85
C PHE A 20 -22.58 -0.91 9.47
N GLY A 21 -21.77 -1.86 9.95
CA GLY A 21 -20.67 -2.50 9.21
C GLY A 21 -19.43 -1.73 8.75
N LEU A 22 -19.31 -0.41 8.92
CA LEU A 22 -18.23 0.36 8.28
C LEU A 22 -17.25 1.06 9.24
N SER A 23 -17.43 0.91 10.56
CA SER A 23 -16.57 1.59 11.55
C SER A 23 -15.09 1.22 11.39
N GLY A 24 -14.76 -0.04 11.04
CA GLY A 24 -13.36 -0.45 10.84
C GLY A 24 -12.70 0.20 9.63
N ILE A 25 -13.45 0.44 8.55
CA ILE A 25 -12.91 1.09 7.34
C ILE A 25 -12.60 2.57 7.65
N THR A 26 -13.44 3.22 8.45
CA THR A 26 -13.21 4.62 8.85
C THR A 26 -11.96 4.77 9.73
N GLU A 27 -11.66 3.78 10.56
CA GLU A 27 -10.47 3.74 11.40
C GLU A 27 -9.20 3.49 10.57
N ILE A 28 -9.24 2.51 9.66
CA ILE A 28 -8.12 2.20 8.73
C ILE A 28 -7.79 3.40 7.83
N VAL A 29 -8.80 4.10 7.29
CA VAL A 29 -8.59 5.31 6.49
C VAL A 29 -7.98 6.44 7.33
N SER A 30 -8.38 6.56 8.60
CA SER A 30 -7.81 7.57 9.49
C SER A 30 -6.33 7.30 9.81
N GLU A 31 -5.92 6.03 9.87
CA GLU A 31 -4.54 5.61 10.11
C GLU A 31 -3.67 5.74 8.85
N LEU A 32 -4.21 5.36 7.69
CA LEU A 32 -3.55 5.53 6.38
C LEU A 32 -3.31 7.00 6.01
N ARG A 33 -4.11 7.94 6.53
CA ARG A 33 -3.85 9.39 6.38
C ARG A 33 -2.67 9.88 7.21
N ARG A 34 -2.25 9.13 8.25
CA ARG A 34 -1.04 9.44 9.05
C ARG A 34 0.24 8.92 8.39
N VAL A 35 0.11 7.99 7.44
CA VAL A 35 1.25 7.53 6.65
C VAL A 35 1.71 8.70 5.79
N THR A 36 2.95 9.12 6.01
CA THR A 36 3.63 10.13 5.21
C THR A 36 3.83 9.56 3.81
N TRP A 37 2.88 9.80 2.92
CA TRP A 37 3.02 9.37 1.54
C TRP A 37 4.21 10.11 0.92
N PRO A 38 5.20 9.36 0.42
CA PRO A 38 6.42 9.95 -0.11
C PRO A 38 6.07 10.88 -1.27
N THR A 39 6.72 12.04 -1.32
CA THR A 39 6.57 12.99 -2.41
C THR A 39 7.00 12.36 -3.73
N TYR A 40 6.22 12.60 -4.80
CA TYR A 40 6.42 12.01 -6.12
C TYR A 40 7.86 12.09 -6.65
N GLU A 41 8.56 13.17 -6.33
CA GLU A 41 9.93 13.40 -6.77
C GLU A 41 10.94 12.42 -6.14
N GLU A 42 10.73 12.05 -4.88
CA GLU A 42 11.64 11.16 -4.14
C GLU A 42 11.44 9.71 -4.58
N THR A 43 10.18 9.30 -4.75
CA THR A 43 9.82 7.98 -5.31
C THR A 43 10.39 7.81 -6.71
N PHE A 44 10.31 8.84 -7.57
CA PHE A 44 10.83 8.76 -8.93
C PHE A 44 12.35 8.57 -8.96
N ARG A 45 13.10 9.34 -8.15
CA ARG A 45 14.55 9.20 -8.06
C ARG A 45 14.97 7.81 -7.60
N LEU A 46 14.29 7.26 -6.59
CA LEU A 46 14.56 5.91 -6.08
C LEU A 46 14.20 4.83 -7.12
N SER A 47 13.07 4.97 -7.82
CA SER A 47 12.70 4.04 -8.91
C SER A 47 13.70 4.07 -10.06
N VAL A 48 14.18 5.25 -10.47
CA VAL A 48 15.22 5.37 -11.51
C VAL A 48 16.51 4.69 -11.09
N MET A 49 16.92 4.83 -9.82
CA MET A 49 18.10 4.14 -9.29
C MET A 49 17.93 2.61 -9.37
N VAL A 50 16.77 2.09 -8.99
CA VAL A 50 16.48 0.64 -9.09
C VAL A 50 16.52 0.18 -10.55
N ILE A 51 15.94 0.94 -11.48
CA ILE A 51 15.99 0.62 -12.92
C ILE A 51 17.43 0.58 -13.42
N ALA A 52 18.27 1.54 -13.02
CA ALA A 52 19.68 1.59 -13.41
C ALA A 52 20.46 0.36 -12.91
N VAL A 53 20.27 -0.01 -11.64
CA VAL A 53 20.92 -1.20 -11.06
C VAL A 53 20.40 -2.48 -11.71
N ALA A 54 19.09 -2.61 -11.92
CA ALA A 54 18.50 -3.76 -12.59
C ALA A 54 19.00 -3.91 -14.03
N ALA A 55 19.13 -2.81 -14.76
CA ALA A 55 19.72 -2.81 -16.10
C ALA A 55 21.19 -3.23 -16.08
N ALA A 56 21.99 -2.72 -15.13
CA ALA A 56 23.40 -3.10 -14.99
C ALA A 56 23.57 -4.60 -14.72
N ILE A 57 22.79 -5.15 -13.79
CA ILE A 57 22.79 -6.59 -13.47
C ILE A 57 22.30 -7.39 -14.68
N GLY A 58 21.24 -6.96 -15.36
CA GLY A 58 20.72 -7.63 -16.55
C GLY A 58 21.73 -7.69 -17.70
N VAL A 59 22.48 -6.62 -17.94
CA VAL A 59 23.57 -6.60 -18.92
C VAL A 59 24.70 -7.53 -18.49
N PHE A 60 25.11 -7.48 -17.22
CA PHE A 60 26.16 -8.35 -16.70
C PHE A 60 25.80 -9.83 -16.88
N LEU A 61 24.60 -10.23 -16.44
CA LEU A 61 24.10 -11.59 -16.63
C LEU A 61 24.03 -11.94 -18.12
N GLY A 62 23.43 -11.09 -18.95
CA GLY A 62 23.36 -11.34 -20.40
C GLY A 62 24.72 -11.56 -21.06
N VAL A 63 25.75 -10.79 -20.69
CA VAL A 63 27.12 -11.01 -21.18
C VAL A 63 27.69 -12.34 -20.71
N VAL A 64 27.46 -12.68 -19.43
CA VAL A 64 27.91 -13.93 -18.83
C VAL A 64 27.23 -15.13 -19.49
N ASP A 65 25.91 -15.09 -19.71
CA ASP A 65 25.13 -16.13 -20.39
C ASP A 65 25.60 -16.35 -21.84
N LEU A 66 25.91 -15.27 -22.58
CA LEU A 66 26.47 -15.35 -23.93
C LEU A 66 27.89 -15.91 -23.92
N GLY A 67 28.72 -15.49 -22.97
CA GLY A 67 30.09 -16.00 -22.80
C GLY A 67 30.11 -17.48 -22.44
N PHE A 68 29.20 -17.93 -21.58
CA PHE A 68 29.04 -19.34 -21.26
C PHE A 68 28.58 -20.15 -22.46
N SER A 69 27.67 -19.62 -23.29
CA SER A 69 27.22 -20.30 -24.51
C SER A 69 28.41 -20.60 -25.44
N SER A 70 29.28 -19.61 -25.70
CA SER A 70 30.50 -19.82 -26.50
C SER A 70 31.51 -20.77 -25.83
N LEU A 71 31.61 -20.74 -24.50
CA LEU A 71 32.48 -21.67 -23.76
C LEU A 71 31.97 -23.10 -23.85
N PHE A 72 30.65 -23.32 -23.77
CA PHE A 72 30.03 -24.63 -23.94
C PHE A 72 30.18 -25.16 -25.36
N ASP A 73 30.05 -24.31 -26.39
CA ASP A 73 30.28 -24.72 -27.79
C ASP A 73 31.71 -25.26 -27.99
N ILE A 74 32.71 -24.55 -27.44
CA ILE A 74 34.13 -24.96 -27.50
C ILE A 74 34.37 -26.26 -26.72
N ILE A 75 33.72 -26.44 -25.57
CA ILE A 75 33.89 -27.64 -24.72
C ILE A 75 33.17 -28.86 -25.30
N LEU A 76 31.99 -28.70 -25.89
CA LEU A 76 31.24 -29.80 -26.52
C LEU A 76 31.87 -30.25 -27.85
N GLY A 77 32.80 -29.48 -28.41
CA GLY A 77 33.66 -29.92 -29.49
C GLY A 77 32.94 -30.14 -30.83
N ASN A 78 32.06 -29.21 -31.19
CA ASN A 78 31.82 -28.92 -32.61
C ASN A 78 32.67 -27.71 -33.04
#